data_AF-A0A3B9EYJ3-F1
#
_entry.id   AF-A0A3B9EYJ3-F1
#
_cell.length_a   1.000
_cell.length_b   1.000
_cell.length_c   1.000
_cell.angle_alpha   90.00
_cell.angle_beta   90.00
_cell.angle_gamma   90.00
#
_symmetry.space_group_name_H-M   'P 1'
#
loop_
_entity.id
_entity.type
_entity.pdbx_description
1 polymer ?
#
loop_
_entity_poly.entity_id
_entity_poly.type
_entity_poly.pdbx_seq_one_letter_code
_entity_poly.pdbx_strand_id
1 'polypeptide(L)'
;MAKDFRISSEYEPTGDQPQAIRQLVEGIERGDRYQTLLGVTGSGKTFTAANVIEKIQKPTLILSHNKTLAAQLYGEFKQFFPDNAVEYFVSYYDYY
;
A
#
# COMPACT_ATOMS: atom_id res chain seq x y z
N MET A 1 -22.00 0.42 6.68
CA MET A 1 -21.22 -0.27 5.61
C MET A 1 -19.79 0.19 5.75
N ALA A 2 -18.80 -0.70 5.67
CA ALA A 2 -17.41 -0.28 5.64
C ALA A 2 -17.22 0.64 4.42
N LYS A 3 -16.57 1.78 4.61
CA LYS A 3 -16.31 2.73 3.51
C LYS A 3 -15.27 2.10 2.59
N ASP A 4 -15.55 2.07 1.28
CA ASP A 4 -14.60 1.57 0.29
C ASP A 4 -13.26 2.30 0.42
N PHE A 5 -12.16 1.58 0.22
CA PHE A 5 -10.84 2.20 0.10
C PHE A 5 -10.85 3.14 -1.09
N ARG A 6 -10.44 4.39 -0.89
CA ARG A 6 -10.39 5.39 -1.96
C ARG A 6 -9.15 6.24 -1.82
N ILE A 7 -8.34 6.27 -2.87
CA ILE A 7 -7.15 7.10 -2.94
C ILE A 7 -7.56 8.56 -3.15
N SER A 8 -6.93 9.44 -2.39
CA SER A 8 -6.84 10.87 -2.64
C SER A 8 -5.43 11.18 -3.15
N SER A 9 -5.31 11.62 -4.41
CA SER A 9 -4.03 11.95 -5.05
C SER A 9 -4.30 12.88 -6.23
N GLU A 10 -3.43 13.86 -6.45
CA GLU A 10 -3.40 14.67 -7.67
C GLU A 10 -2.66 13.97 -8.82
N TYR A 11 -1.97 12.86 -8.51
CA TYR A 11 -1.18 12.08 -9.45
C TYR A 11 -1.92 10.81 -9.88
N GLU A 12 -1.76 10.47 -11.15
CA GLU A 12 -2.18 9.17 -11.71
C GLU A 12 -0.98 8.22 -11.79
N PRO A 13 -1.19 6.89 -11.81
CA PRO A 13 -0.10 5.94 -12.04
C PRO A 13 0.58 6.18 -13.39
N THR A 14 1.90 6.29 -13.40
CA THR A 14 2.71 6.58 -14.60
C THR A 14 3.83 5.55 -14.81
N GLY A 15 4.46 5.58 -15.99
CA GLY A 15 5.53 4.65 -16.35
C GLY A 15 5.04 3.20 -16.30
N ASP A 16 5.78 2.33 -15.60
CA ASP A 16 5.44 0.90 -15.48
C ASP A 16 4.37 0.61 -14.40
N GLN A 17 3.98 1.61 -13.60
CA GLN A 17 3.03 1.41 -12.50
C GLN A 17 1.68 0.86 -12.96
N PRO A 18 1.03 1.36 -14.05
CA PRO A 18 -0.27 0.83 -14.49
C PRO A 18 -0.23 -0.67 -14.80
N GLN A 19 0.87 -1.15 -15.41
CA GLN A 19 1.04 -2.55 -15.72
C GLN A 19 1.29 -3.38 -14.45
N ALA A 20 2.16 -2.92 -13.56
CA ALA A 20 2.43 -3.59 -12.30
C ALA A 20 1.16 -3.73 -11.43
N ILE A 21 0.36 -2.66 -11.32
CA ILE A 21 -0.91 -2.66 -10.60
C ILE A 21 -1.85 -3.72 -11.17
N ARG A 22 -2.04 -3.72 -12.50
CA ARG A 22 -2.92 -4.69 -13.18
C ARG A 22 -2.50 -6.13 -12.90
N GLN A 23 -1.21 -6.45 -13.10
CA GLN A 23 -0.70 -7.81 -12.91
C GLN A 23 -0.89 -8.30 -11.46
N LEU A 24 -0.62 -7.42 -10.47
CA LEU A 24 -0.79 -7.76 -9.06
C LEU A 24 -2.27 -8.00 -8.70
N VAL A 25 -3.17 -7.16 -9.20
CA VAL A 25 -4.63 -7.31 -8.99
C VAL A 25 -5.13 -8.62 -9.60
N GLU A 26 -4.78 -8.89 -10.86
CA GLU A 26 -5.17 -10.12 -11.56
C GLU A 26 -4.63 -11.37 -10.84
N GLY A 27 -3.40 -11.33 -10.32
CA GLY A 27 -2.86 -12.42 -9.52
C GLY A 27 -3.64 -12.66 -8.22
N ILE A 28 -4.05 -11.59 -7.53
CA ILE A 28 -4.87 -11.70 -6.31
C ILE A 28 -6.25 -12.29 -6.64
N GLU A 29 -6.88 -11.85 -7.73
CA GLU A 29 -8.19 -12.32 -8.17
C GLU A 29 -8.16 -13.78 -8.64
N ARG A 30 -7.06 -14.20 -9.28
CA ARG A 30 -6.81 -15.61 -9.64
C ARG A 30 -6.55 -16.51 -8.43
N GLY A 31 -6.27 -15.92 -7.26
CA GLY A 31 -5.99 -16.65 -6.02
C GLY A 31 -4.52 -17.01 -5.83
N ASP A 32 -3.60 -16.35 -6.54
CA ASP A 32 -2.16 -16.54 -6.34
C ASP A 32 -1.78 -16.10 -4.93
N ARG A 33 -1.28 -17.05 -4.13
CA ARG A 33 -0.94 -16.80 -2.72
C ARG A 33 0.27 -15.90 -2.54
N TYR A 34 1.21 -15.93 -3.47
CA TYR A 34 2.49 -15.22 -3.38
C TYR A 34 2.76 -14.49 -4.68
N GLN A 35 3.10 -13.21 -4.57
CA GLN A 35 3.47 -12.35 -5.69
C GLN A 35 4.59 -11.40 -5.25
N THR A 36 5.44 -11.00 -6.19
CA THR A 36 6.58 -10.11 -5.93
C THR A 36 6.54 -8.92 -6.88
N LEU A 37 6.52 -7.71 -6.33
CA LEU A 37 6.71 -6.48 -7.08
C LEU A 37 8.21 -6.16 -7.18
N LEU A 38 8.82 -6.41 -8.33
CA LEU A 38 10.20 -6.01 -8.62
C LEU A 38 10.22 -4.55 -9.08
N GLY A 39 10.53 -3.62 -8.17
CA GLY A 39 10.59 -2.19 -8.47
C GLY A 39 11.88 -1.54 -7.99
N VAL A 40 12.50 -0.73 -8.84
CA VAL A 40 13.69 0.06 -8.50
C VAL A 40 13.38 1.15 -7.45
N THR A 41 14.41 1.67 -6.77
CA THR A 41 14.25 2.80 -5.85
C THR A 41 13.75 4.03 -6.61
N GLY A 42 12.80 4.77 -6.01
CA GLY A 42 12.21 5.95 -6.65
C GLY A 42 11.04 5.66 -7.61
N SER A 43 10.71 4.40 -7.89
CA SER A 43 9.62 4.05 -8.83
C SER A 43 8.19 4.22 -8.27
N GLY A 44 8.03 4.75 -7.05
CA GLY A 44 6.72 4.93 -6.42
C GLY A 44 6.04 3.64 -5.94
N LYS A 45 6.81 2.67 -5.41
CA LYS A 45 6.28 1.38 -4.93
C LYS A 45 5.11 1.51 -3.94
N THR A 46 5.14 2.49 -3.03
CA THR A 46 4.03 2.71 -2.09
C THR A 46 2.75 3.10 -2.81
N PHE A 47 2.83 3.99 -3.81
CA PHE A 47 1.69 4.42 -4.60
C PHE A 47 1.14 3.27 -5.47
N THR A 48 2.02 2.43 -6.04
CA THR A 48 1.62 1.18 -6.70
C THR A 48 0.84 0.27 -5.74
N ALA A 49 1.34 0.03 -4.52
CA ALA A 49 0.67 -0.79 -3.53
C ALA A 49 -0.68 -0.20 -3.09
N ALA A 50 -0.76 1.13 -2.91
CA ALA A 50 -2.01 1.82 -2.61
C ALA A 50 -3.06 1.58 -3.70
N ASN A 51 -2.68 1.71 -4.97
CA ASN A 51 -3.59 1.46 -6.09
C ASN A 51 -4.08 0.00 -6.14
N VAL A 52 -3.22 -0.96 -5.77
CA VAL A 52 -3.62 -2.36 -5.64
C VAL A 52 -4.65 -2.52 -4.51
N ILE A 53 -4.41 -1.92 -3.33
CA ILE A 53 -5.33 -1.96 -2.18
C ILE A 53 -6.70 -1.38 -2.55
N GLU A 54 -6.72 -0.21 -3.20
CA GLU A 54 -7.96 0.40 -3.69
C GLU A 54 -8.69 -0.52 -4.68
N LYS A 55 -8.00 -1.22 -5.58
CA LYS A 55 -8.66 -2.09 -6.56
C LYS A 55 -9.23 -3.36 -5.94
N ILE A 56 -8.51 -3.98 -5.00
CA ILE A 56 -8.95 -5.26 -4.42
C ILE A 56 -9.98 -5.10 -3.29
N GLN A 57 -10.10 -3.91 -2.69
CA GLN A 57 -11.03 -3.62 -1.60
C GLN A 57 -10.93 -4.59 -0.40
N LYS A 58 -9.70 -4.93 0.00
CA LYS A 58 -9.43 -5.85 1.11
C LYS A 58 -8.67 -5.15 2.25
N PRO A 59 -9.04 -5.38 3.52
CA PRO A 59 -8.21 -5.01 4.65
C PRO A 59 -6.80 -5.57 4.48
N THR A 60 -5.79 -4.70 4.61
CA THR A 60 -4.40 -5.02 4.25
C THR A 60 -3.47 -4.74 5.42
N LEU A 61 -2.57 -5.68 5.70
CA LEU A 61 -1.49 -5.52 6.68
C LEU A 61 -0.17 -5.25 5.95
N ILE A 62 0.49 -4.16 6.29
CA ILE A 62 1.80 -3.79 5.72
C ILE A 62 2.86 -3.99 6.80
N LEU A 63 3.83 -4.87 6.50
CA LEU A 63 4.93 -5.19 7.41
C LEU A 63 6.18 -4.45 6.98
N SER A 64 6.81 -3.78 7.94
CA SER A 64 8.10 -3.10 7.77
C SER A 64 9.11 -3.65 8.76
N HIS A 65 10.37 -3.70 8.35
CA HIS A 65 11.46 -4.28 9.14
C HIS A 65 11.99 -3.35 10.23
N ASN A 66 11.60 -2.07 10.24
CA ASN A 66 12.02 -1.10 11.27
C ASN A 66 10.96 -0.02 11.52
N LYS A 67 11.04 0.64 12.70
CA LYS A 67 10.09 1.68 13.14
C LYS A 67 10.09 2.91 12.24
N THR A 68 11.27 3.34 11.75
CA THR A 68 11.39 4.55 10.90
C THR A 68 10.64 4.38 9.58
N LEU A 69 10.86 3.28 8.88
CA LEU A 69 10.18 2.97 7.62
C LEU A 69 8.69 2.68 7.86
N ALA A 70 8.33 2.06 8.99
CA ALA A 70 6.93 1.86 9.34
C ALA A 70 6.20 3.22 9.52
N ALA A 71 6.82 4.19 10.20
CA ALA A 71 6.28 5.53 10.37
C ALA A 71 6.19 6.29 9.03
N GLN A 72 7.19 6.16 8.16
CA GLN A 72 7.16 6.74 6.82
C GLN A 72 5.98 6.18 6.01
N LEU A 73 5.86 4.85 5.93
CA LEU A 73 4.75 4.20 5.22
C LEU A 73 3.40 4.60 5.80
N TYR A 74 3.27 4.65 7.12
CA TYR A 74 2.04 5.11 7.77
C TYR A 74 1.66 6.53 7.32
N GLY A 75 2.62 7.46 7.28
CA GLY A 75 2.39 8.82 6.78
C GLY A 75 1.94 8.85 5.32
N GLU A 76 2.65 8.12 4.44
CA GLU A 76 2.31 8.01 3.01
C GLU A 76 0.90 7.42 2.82
N PHE A 77 0.57 6.31 3.49
CA PHE A 77 -0.75 5.70 3.40
C PHE A 77 -1.86 6.57 4.00
N LYS A 78 -1.58 7.35 5.06
CA LYS A 78 -2.57 8.27 5.61
C LYS A 78 -2.88 9.42 4.67
N GLN A 79 -1.89 9.87 3.90
CA GLN A 79 -2.09 10.85 2.82
C GLN A 79 -2.88 10.25 1.65
N PHE A 80 -2.57 9.02 1.24
CA PHE A 80 -3.31 8.36 0.15
C PHE A 80 -4.74 8.02 0.53
N PHE A 81 -5.01 7.62 1.77
CA PHE A 81 -6.34 7.20 2.23
C PHE A 81 -6.83 8.06 3.41
N PRO A 82 -7.04 9.38 3.22
CA PRO A 82 -7.41 10.29 4.30
C PRO A 82 -8.79 9.96 4.90
N ASP A 83 -9.63 9.32 4.08
CA ASP A 83 -11.01 8.95 4.37
C ASP A 83 -11.18 7.54 4.94
N ASN A 84 -10.09 6.75 5.05
CA ASN A 84 -10.12 5.39 5.56
C ASN A 84 -9.31 5.24 6.88
N ALA A 85 -9.56 4.13 7.57
CA ALA A 85 -8.80 3.74 8.76
C ALA A 85 -7.41 3.23 8.35
N VAL A 86 -6.42 4.11 8.47
CA VAL A 86 -5.00 3.79 8.37
C VAL A 86 -4.46 3.87 9.78
N GLU A 87 -3.97 2.74 10.29
CA GLU A 87 -3.55 2.55 11.68
C GLU A 87 -2.07 2.22 11.77
N TYR A 88 -1.47 2.53 12.92
CA TYR A 88 -0.05 2.28 13.19
C TYR A 88 0.12 1.34 14.38
N PHE A 89 0.75 0.18 14.16
CA PHE A 89 0.94 -0.82 15.21
C PHE A 89 2.42 -1.23 15.30
N VAL A 90 3.07 -0.79 16.38
CA VAL A 90 4.46 -1.13 16.72
C VAL A 90 4.59 -1.35 18.23
N SER A 91 5.70 -1.93 18.67
CA SER A 91 6.00 -1.98 20.11
C SER A 91 6.03 -0.57 20.70
N TYR A 92 5.18 -0.36 21.71
CA TYR A 92 5.11 0.87 22.52
C TYR A 92 6.17 0.92 23.61
N TYR A 93 7.00 -0.12 23.74
CA TYR A 93 8.13 -0.09 24.65
C TYR A 93 9.25 0.75 24.04
N ASP A 94 9.63 1.78 24.78
CA ASP A 94 10.91 2.44 24.69
C ASP A 94 11.95 1.49 25.32
N TYR A 95 12.40 0.48 24.57
CA TYR A 95 13.53 -0.33 25.00
C TYR A 95 14.80 0.54 24.94
N TYR A 96 15.33 0.86 26.14
CA TYR A 96 16.66 1.39 26.49
C TYR A 96 17.45 2.18 25.43
#